data_AF-A0A497L441-F1
#
_entry.id   AF-A0A497L441-F1
#
_cell.length_a   1.000
_cell.length_b   1.000
_cell.length_c   1.000
_cell.angle_alpha   90.00
_cell.angle_beta   90.00
_cell.angle_gamma   90.00
#
_symmetry.space_group_name_H-M   'P 1'
#
loop_
_entity.id
_entity.type
_entity.pdbx_description
1 polymer ?
#
loop_
_entity_poly.entity_id
_entity_poly.type
_entity_poly.pdbx_seq_one_letter_code
_entity_poly.pdbx_strand_id
1 'polypeptide(L)'
;MSMADRREDEEVEISPTIRGDKVVRLVVCGLEWPLRAEIPVEEFLKVAESIRLLARYVDLAQVAPGPAEAPMARARASWSEEELARFLEERSEAQKAFLRILAERGEVVREEVLQAIRSELGRPDYGGGDLAGLVAGINRRVNSLRKEPLFTIERRRLGGRLAGIYKVNPRYRELLLRLLGAQAL
;
A
#
# COMPACT_ATOMS: atom_id res chain seq x y z
N MET A 1 23.32 33.89 -15.44
CA MET A 1 22.07 34.47 -14.90
C MET A 1 21.24 34.90 -16.08
N SER A 2 19.98 34.57 -16.31
CA SER A 2 18.90 33.76 -15.72
C SER A 2 17.94 33.59 -16.94
N MET A 3 17.05 32.64 -17.14
CA MET A 3 16.12 32.00 -16.23
C MET A 3 15.48 30.93 -17.13
N ALA A 4 16.07 29.73 -17.16
CA ALA A 4 15.42 28.61 -17.81
C ALA A 4 14.26 28.14 -16.93
N ASP A 5 13.27 27.58 -17.60
CA ASP A 5 12.24 26.70 -17.07
C ASP A 5 10.93 27.40 -16.64
N ARG A 6 10.10 27.65 -17.67
CA ARG A 6 8.65 27.61 -17.51
C ARG A 6 8.31 26.17 -17.11
N ARG A 7 8.24 25.91 -15.81
CA ARG A 7 7.49 24.75 -15.31
C ARG A 7 6.04 25.02 -15.69
N GLU A 8 5.55 24.24 -16.64
CA GLU A 8 4.13 24.10 -16.92
C GLU A 8 3.43 23.91 -15.57
N ASP A 9 2.38 24.70 -15.31
CA ASP A 9 1.57 24.59 -14.11
C ASP A 9 1.03 23.16 -14.03
N GLU A 10 1.72 22.28 -13.28
CA GLU A 10 1.19 20.99 -12.88
C GLU A 10 -0.06 21.29 -12.04
N GLU A 11 -1.21 21.27 -12.72
CA GLU A 11 -2.49 21.52 -12.08
C GLU A 11 -2.72 20.40 -11.07
N VAL A 12 -2.63 20.76 -9.80
CA VAL A 12 -2.78 19.82 -8.68
C VAL A 12 -4.15 19.17 -8.79
N GLU A 13 -4.17 17.85 -8.98
CA GLU A 13 -5.40 17.08 -9.08
C GLU A 13 -6.07 17.01 -7.69
N ILE A 14 -7.25 17.62 -7.57
CA ILE A 14 -8.05 17.64 -6.34
C ILE A 14 -9.44 17.07 -6.66
N SER A 15 -9.75 15.93 -6.07
CA SER A 15 -10.97 15.15 -6.31
C SER A 15 -11.79 14.99 -5.01
N PRO A 16 -12.81 15.84 -4.77
CA PRO A 16 -13.73 15.68 -3.65
C PRO A 16 -14.82 14.64 -3.94
N THR A 17 -15.32 13.98 -2.89
CA THR A 17 -16.61 13.27 -2.92
C THR A 17 -17.63 14.05 -2.11
N ILE A 18 -18.72 14.47 -2.74
CA ILE A 18 -19.76 15.29 -2.13
C ILE A 18 -20.96 14.42 -1.77
N ARG A 19 -21.50 14.62 -0.57
CA ARG A 19 -22.76 14.03 -0.11
C ARG A 19 -23.61 15.15 0.49
N GLY A 20 -24.71 15.49 -0.18
CA GLY A 20 -25.51 16.66 0.19
C GLY A 20 -24.73 17.95 -0.03
N ASP A 21 -24.59 18.75 1.01
CA ASP A 21 -23.91 20.06 1.05
C ASP A 21 -22.47 19.98 1.58
N LYS A 22 -21.91 18.77 1.71
CA LYS A 22 -20.60 18.54 2.31
C LYS A 22 -19.69 17.64 1.48
N VAL A 23 -18.40 17.93 1.53
CA VAL A 23 -17.32 17.05 1.09
C VAL A 23 -17.01 16.08 2.23
N VAL A 24 -17.25 14.79 1.96
CA VAL A 24 -17.07 13.69 2.92
C VAL A 24 -15.79 12.91 2.69
N ARG A 25 -15.14 13.11 1.53
CA ARG A 25 -13.87 12.48 1.16
C ARG A 25 -13.09 13.40 0.24
N LEU A 26 -11.77 13.43 0.39
CA LEU A 26 -10.89 14.26 -0.43
C LEU A 26 -9.73 13.43 -0.94
N VAL A 27 -9.49 13.45 -2.25
CA VAL A 27 -8.34 12.83 -2.89
C VAL A 27 -7.49 13.92 -3.53
N VAL A 28 -6.20 13.99 -3.21
CA VAL A 28 -5.25 14.95 -3.78
C VAL A 28 -4.10 14.16 -4.41
N CYS A 29 -3.80 14.40 -5.69
CA CYS A 29 -2.79 13.67 -6.45
C CYS A 29 -2.94 12.13 -6.34
N GLY A 30 -4.17 11.64 -6.39
CA GLY A 30 -4.49 10.21 -6.26
C GLY A 30 -4.41 9.63 -4.83
N LEU A 31 -4.09 10.45 -3.81
CA LEU A 31 -4.01 10.04 -2.41
C LEU A 31 -5.21 10.55 -1.60
N GLU A 32 -5.85 9.66 -0.85
CA GLU A 32 -7.00 10.03 -0.02
C GLU A 32 -6.55 10.70 1.29
N TRP A 33 -6.91 11.98 1.45
CA TRP A 33 -6.57 12.77 2.63
C TRP A 33 -7.63 12.59 3.72
N PRO A 34 -7.27 12.13 4.93
CA PRO A 34 -8.22 11.92 6.02
C PRO A 34 -8.73 13.28 6.51
N LEU A 35 -10.04 13.47 6.37
CA LEU A 35 -10.71 14.66 6.86
C LEU A 35 -10.93 14.54 8.37
N ARG A 36 -10.59 15.59 9.13
CA ARG A 36 -10.91 15.67 10.56
C ARG A 36 -12.41 15.88 10.81
N ALA A 37 -13.08 16.52 9.85
CA ALA A 37 -14.51 16.75 9.81
C ALA A 37 -14.95 16.88 8.35
N GLU A 38 -16.22 16.64 8.07
CA GLU A 38 -16.81 16.93 6.75
C GLU A 38 -16.66 18.44 6.44
N ILE A 39 -16.32 18.78 5.20
CA ILE A 39 -16.09 20.18 4.79
C ILE A 39 -17.36 20.70 4.11
N PRO A 40 -17.98 21.80 4.55
CA PRO A 40 -19.06 22.44 3.80
C PRO A 40 -18.60 22.80 2.37
N VAL A 41 -19.43 22.56 1.36
CA VAL A 41 -19.05 22.81 -0.06
C VAL A 41 -18.66 24.28 -0.30
N GLU A 42 -19.29 25.21 0.42
CA GLU A 42 -18.95 26.64 0.39
C GLU A 42 -17.55 26.96 0.91
N GLU A 43 -17.04 26.17 1.86
CA GLU A 43 -15.68 26.32 2.39
C GLU A 43 -14.64 25.58 1.53
N PHE A 44 -15.07 24.57 0.76
CA PHE A 44 -14.17 23.70 0.02
C PHE A 44 -13.31 24.44 -1.01
N LEU A 45 -13.82 25.51 -1.63
CA LEU A 45 -13.03 26.33 -2.57
C LEU A 45 -11.76 26.89 -1.93
N LYS A 46 -11.86 27.39 -0.68
CA LYS A 46 -10.71 27.92 0.06
C LYS A 46 -9.70 26.83 0.42
N VAL A 47 -10.20 25.63 0.72
CA VAL A 47 -9.36 24.45 0.97
C VAL A 47 -8.59 24.06 -0.30
N ALA A 48 -9.27 24.00 -1.45
CA ALA A 48 -8.65 23.67 -2.73
C ALA A 48 -7.57 24.70 -3.14
N GLU A 49 -7.84 25.99 -2.95
CA GLU A 49 -6.84 27.06 -3.19
C GLU A 49 -5.61 26.92 -2.28
N SER A 50 -5.83 26.60 -1.00
CA SER A 50 -4.74 26.38 -0.04
C SER A 50 -3.88 25.17 -0.41
N ILE A 51 -4.49 24.09 -0.90
CA ILE A 51 -3.79 22.90 -1.39
C ILE A 51 -2.92 23.25 -2.61
N ARG A 52 -3.48 24.02 -3.56
CA ARG A 52 -2.71 24.49 -4.73
C ARG A 52 -1.54 25.39 -4.33
N LEU A 53 -1.74 26.27 -3.36
CA LEU A 53 -0.66 27.10 -2.82
C LEU A 53 0.43 26.23 -2.19
N LEU A 54 0.05 25.22 -1.40
CA LEU A 54 0.99 24.31 -0.76
C LEU A 54 1.82 23.50 -1.77
N ALA A 55 1.20 23.05 -2.86
CA ALA A 55 1.86 22.29 -3.91
C ALA A 55 3.03 23.03 -4.59
N ARG A 56 3.04 24.37 -4.52
CA ARG A 56 4.17 25.17 -5.03
C ARG A 56 5.46 24.95 -4.25
N TYR A 57 5.36 24.45 -3.01
CA TYR A 57 6.47 24.29 -2.09
C TYR A 57 6.68 22.84 -1.63
N VAL A 58 5.66 21.99 -1.81
CA VAL A 58 5.61 20.64 -1.23
C VAL A 58 5.18 19.64 -2.28
N ASP A 59 5.93 18.55 -2.43
CA ASP A 59 5.51 17.41 -3.24
C ASP A 59 4.37 16.65 -2.53
N LEU A 60 3.14 17.02 -2.85
CA LEU A 60 1.93 16.47 -2.23
C LEU A 60 1.72 14.98 -2.51
N ALA A 61 2.33 14.43 -3.57
CA ALA A 61 2.28 13.00 -3.85
C ALA A 61 3.20 12.19 -2.92
N GLN A 62 4.20 12.84 -2.31
CA GLN A 62 5.08 12.23 -1.31
C GLN A 62 4.67 12.51 0.14
N VAL A 63 3.83 13.53 0.35
CA VAL A 63 3.15 13.74 1.64
C VAL A 63 2.00 12.73 1.72
N ALA A 64 2.35 11.49 2.05
CA ALA A 64 1.37 10.45 2.31
C ALA A 64 0.35 10.97 3.33
N PRO A 65 -0.96 10.83 3.07
CA PRO A 65 -1.94 10.93 4.13
C PRO A 65 -1.70 9.72 5.04
N GLY A 66 -0.92 9.95 6.09
CA GLY A 66 -0.84 9.00 7.18
C GLY A 66 -2.26 8.72 7.64
N PRO A 67 -2.64 7.46 7.91
CA PRO A 67 -3.90 7.19 8.57
C PRO A 67 -3.98 8.07 9.81
N ALA A 68 -5.15 8.65 10.08
CA ALA A 68 -5.43 9.18 11.41
C ALA A 68 -4.99 8.09 12.40
N GLU A 69 -3.97 8.40 13.22
CA GLU A 69 -3.01 7.50 13.88
C GLU A 69 -1.68 7.21 13.13
N ALA A 70 -0.88 8.25 12.93
CA ALA A 70 0.57 8.10 13.05
C ALA A 70 1.02 8.88 14.30
N PRO A 71 0.95 8.29 15.51
CA PRO A 71 1.84 8.75 16.57
C PRO A 71 3.26 8.63 16.00
N MET A 72 4.11 9.64 16.21
CA MET A 72 5.57 9.64 15.97
C MET A 72 6.07 8.29 15.50
N ALA A 73 6.63 8.19 14.28
CA ALA A 73 7.28 7.01 13.74
C ALA A 73 8.26 6.40 14.77
N ARG A 74 7.72 5.63 15.73
CA ARG A 74 8.46 4.75 16.60
C ARG A 74 8.99 3.73 15.63
N ALA A 75 10.31 3.64 15.55
CA ALA A 75 10.99 2.66 14.70
C ALA A 75 10.23 1.32 14.82
N ARG A 76 9.65 0.87 13.69
CA ARG A 76 8.97 -0.42 13.66
C ARG A 76 10.02 -1.46 14.02
N ALA A 77 9.68 -2.36 14.94
CA ALA A 77 10.62 -3.37 15.35
C ALA A 77 10.88 -4.32 14.18
N SER A 78 12.14 -4.65 13.97
CA SER A 78 12.52 -5.66 12.99
C SER A 78 12.06 -7.05 13.44
N TRP A 79 11.89 -7.97 12.50
CA TRP A 79 11.58 -9.36 12.82
C TRP A 79 12.84 -10.10 13.29
N SER A 80 12.77 -10.78 14.43
CA SER A 80 13.65 -11.91 14.71
C SER A 80 13.20 -13.14 13.92
N GLU A 81 14.08 -14.12 13.79
CA GLU A 81 13.76 -15.41 13.18
C GLU A 81 12.62 -16.12 13.93
N GLU A 82 12.69 -16.18 15.25
CA GLU A 82 11.70 -16.85 16.10
C GLU A 82 10.34 -16.14 16.10
N GLU A 83 10.34 -14.82 15.98
CA GLU A 83 9.10 -14.04 15.83
C GLU A 83 8.46 -14.27 14.47
N LEU A 84 9.27 -14.30 13.40
CA LEU A 84 8.74 -14.52 12.06
C LEU A 84 8.25 -15.95 11.90
N ALA A 85 8.95 -16.95 12.46
CA ALA A 85 8.51 -18.34 12.48
C ALA A 85 7.13 -18.48 13.16
N ARG A 86 6.99 -17.97 14.38
CA ARG A 86 5.70 -17.97 15.10
C ARG A 86 4.61 -17.21 14.36
N PHE A 87 4.97 -16.08 13.75
CA PHE A 87 4.03 -15.34 12.92
C PHE A 87 3.51 -16.17 11.76
N LEU A 88 4.39 -16.92 11.08
CA LEU A 88 4.05 -17.77 9.93
C LEU A 88 3.25 -19.01 10.33
N GLU A 89 3.48 -19.59 11.50
CA GLU A 89 2.68 -20.70 12.05
C GLU A 89 1.20 -20.33 12.18
N GLU A 90 0.91 -19.10 12.60
CA GLU A 90 -0.46 -18.56 12.72
C GLU A 90 -1.08 -18.12 11.37
N ARG A 91 -0.37 -18.25 10.24
CA ARG A 91 -0.88 -17.85 8.92
C ARG A 91 -1.62 -18.99 8.25
N SER A 92 -2.67 -18.63 7.51
CA SER A 92 -3.36 -19.60 6.65
C SER A 92 -2.45 -20.06 5.51
N GLU A 93 -2.75 -21.23 4.94
CA GLU A 93 -1.98 -21.75 3.79
C GLU A 93 -1.94 -20.76 2.62
N ALA A 94 -3.05 -20.05 2.36
CA ALA A 94 -3.07 -18.99 1.34
C ALA A 94 -2.09 -17.85 1.67
N GLN A 95 -2.03 -17.41 2.93
CA GLN A 95 -1.12 -16.36 3.37
C GLN A 95 0.35 -16.80 3.29
N LYS A 96 0.64 -18.06 3.66
CA LYS A 96 1.99 -18.64 3.53
C LYS A 96 2.39 -18.76 2.05
N ALA A 97 1.50 -19.25 1.19
CA ALA A 97 1.70 -19.33 -0.26
C ALA A 97 2.02 -17.94 -0.85
N PHE A 98 1.22 -16.93 -0.52
CA PHE A 98 1.48 -15.55 -0.97
C PHE A 98 2.87 -15.05 -0.56
N LEU A 99 3.27 -15.22 0.71
CA LEU A 99 4.58 -14.78 1.18
C LEU A 99 5.73 -15.57 0.53
N ARG A 100 5.52 -16.87 0.26
CA ARG A 100 6.48 -17.71 -0.45
C ARG A 100 6.68 -17.24 -1.89
N ILE A 101 5.60 -17.02 -2.63
CA ILE A 101 5.62 -16.50 -4.01
C ILE A 101 6.42 -15.19 -4.08
N LEU A 102 6.20 -14.27 -3.12
CA LEU A 102 6.94 -13.03 -3.06
C LEU A 102 8.41 -13.23 -2.71
N ALA A 103 8.72 -14.14 -1.79
CA ALA A 103 10.11 -14.42 -1.41
C ALA A 103 10.89 -15.03 -2.57
N GLU A 104 10.28 -15.93 -3.35
CA GLU A 104 10.89 -16.54 -4.54
C GLU A 104 11.15 -15.51 -5.63
N ARG A 105 10.12 -14.75 -6.01
CA ARG A 105 10.15 -13.90 -7.21
C ARG A 105 10.64 -12.47 -6.95
N GLY A 106 10.62 -12.03 -5.70
CA GLY A 106 11.04 -10.70 -5.29
C GLY A 106 10.00 -9.61 -5.59
N GLU A 107 9.61 -9.48 -6.86
CA GLU A 107 8.61 -8.54 -7.34
C GLU A 107 7.64 -9.26 -8.28
N VAL A 108 6.33 -9.10 -8.08
CA VAL A 108 5.30 -9.86 -8.80
C VAL A 108 4.09 -8.98 -9.07
N VAL A 109 3.54 -9.03 -10.29
CA VAL A 109 2.29 -8.32 -10.60
C VAL A 109 1.08 -9.07 -10.03
N ARG A 110 0.00 -8.34 -9.74
CA ARG A 110 -1.22 -8.88 -9.12
C ARG A 110 -1.78 -10.10 -9.85
N GLU A 111 -1.81 -10.07 -11.17
CA GLU A 111 -2.35 -11.13 -12.00
C GLU A 111 -1.54 -12.42 -11.87
N GLU A 112 -0.21 -12.31 -11.81
CA GLU A 112 0.69 -13.45 -11.60
C GLU A 112 0.54 -14.03 -10.18
N VAL A 113 0.36 -13.17 -9.17
CA VAL A 113 0.07 -13.62 -7.79
C VAL A 113 -1.24 -14.40 -7.75
N LEU A 114 -2.31 -13.88 -8.36
CA LEU A 114 -3.60 -14.57 -8.41
C LEU A 114 -3.48 -15.92 -9.10
N GLN A 115 -2.79 -15.99 -10.23
CA GLN A 115 -2.59 -17.23 -10.96
C GLN A 115 -1.80 -18.25 -10.14
N ALA A 116 -0.70 -17.82 -9.50
CA ALA A 116 0.11 -18.69 -8.66
C ALA A 116 -0.68 -19.23 -7.46
N ILE A 117 -1.44 -18.39 -6.76
CA ILE A 117 -2.27 -18.81 -5.62
C ILE A 117 -3.37 -19.79 -6.06
N ARG A 118 -4.03 -19.55 -7.20
CA ARG A 118 -5.04 -20.48 -7.74
C ARG A 118 -4.46 -21.86 -7.98
N SER A 119 -3.26 -21.91 -8.57
CA SER A 119 -2.54 -23.15 -8.84
C SER A 119 -2.10 -23.85 -7.55
N GLU A 120 -1.51 -23.13 -6.59
CA GLU A 120 -1.05 -23.72 -5.32
C GLU A 120 -2.20 -24.24 -4.45
N LEU A 121 -3.32 -23.52 -4.40
CA LEU A 121 -4.45 -23.88 -3.54
C LEU A 121 -5.49 -24.79 -4.22
N GLY A 122 -5.34 -25.09 -5.51
CA GLY A 122 -6.34 -25.83 -6.29
C GLY A 122 -7.71 -25.13 -6.35
N ARG A 123 -7.73 -23.79 -6.20
CA ARG A 123 -8.95 -22.97 -6.13
C ARG A 123 -9.05 -22.03 -7.34
N PRO A 124 -9.64 -22.47 -8.46
CA PRO A 124 -9.74 -21.65 -9.67
C PRO A 124 -10.63 -20.41 -9.49
N ASP A 125 -11.53 -20.46 -8.50
CA ASP A 125 -12.44 -19.37 -8.12
C ASP A 125 -11.76 -18.26 -7.31
N TYR A 126 -10.52 -18.45 -6.85
CA TYR A 126 -9.80 -17.48 -6.02
C TYR A 126 -9.67 -16.13 -6.73
N GLY A 127 -10.29 -15.10 -6.17
CA GLY A 127 -10.51 -13.82 -6.83
C GLY A 127 -9.67 -12.67 -6.28
N GLY A 128 -9.86 -11.50 -6.89
CA GLY A 128 -9.22 -10.27 -6.43
C GLY A 128 -9.67 -9.83 -5.03
N GLY A 129 -10.90 -10.16 -4.62
CA GLY A 129 -11.42 -9.91 -3.28
C GLY A 129 -10.73 -10.77 -2.22
N ASP A 130 -10.53 -12.06 -2.51
CA ASP A 130 -9.80 -12.98 -1.63
C ASP A 130 -8.36 -12.53 -1.41
N LEU A 131 -7.66 -12.16 -2.49
CA LEU A 131 -6.30 -11.62 -2.41
C LEU A 131 -6.25 -10.32 -1.58
N ALA A 132 -7.23 -9.42 -1.75
CA ALA A 132 -7.30 -8.20 -0.95
C ALA A 132 -7.51 -8.51 0.55
N GLY A 133 -8.39 -9.47 0.87
CA GLY A 133 -8.63 -9.94 2.24
C GLY A 133 -7.39 -10.58 2.86
N LEU A 134 -6.69 -11.43 2.11
CA LEU A 134 -5.43 -12.06 2.50
C LEU A 134 -4.37 -11.02 2.86
N VAL A 135 -4.13 -10.08 1.94
CA VAL A 135 -3.14 -9.01 2.08
C VAL A 135 -3.47 -8.12 3.28
N ALA A 136 -4.75 -7.74 3.42
CA ALA A 136 -5.21 -6.96 4.55
C ALA A 136 -5.05 -7.71 5.88
N GLY A 137 -5.23 -9.03 5.90
CA GLY A 137 -5.03 -9.86 7.09
C GLY A 137 -3.56 -9.87 7.53
N ILE A 138 -2.63 -10.05 6.59
CA ILE A 138 -1.19 -10.00 6.88
C ILE A 138 -0.81 -8.61 7.41
N ASN A 139 -1.16 -7.54 6.69
CA ASN A 139 -0.80 -6.18 7.08
C ASN A 139 -1.40 -5.76 8.42
N ARG A 140 -2.66 -6.13 8.70
CA ARG A 140 -3.29 -5.88 10.01
C ARG A 140 -2.50 -6.54 11.13
N ARG A 141 -2.10 -7.81 10.97
CA ARG A 141 -1.34 -8.52 12.01
C ARG A 141 0.06 -7.93 12.19
N VAL A 142 0.79 -7.67 11.10
CA VAL A 142 2.12 -7.02 11.14
C VAL A 142 2.04 -5.66 11.85
N ASN A 143 1.05 -4.85 11.51
CA ASN A 143 0.85 -3.53 12.12
C ASN A 143 0.48 -3.64 13.60
N SER A 144 -0.38 -4.59 13.98
CA SER A 144 -0.75 -4.81 15.40
C SER A 144 0.46 -5.17 16.26
N LEU A 145 1.43 -5.88 15.67
CA LEU A 145 2.70 -6.26 16.31
C LEU A 145 3.76 -5.15 16.22
N ARG A 146 3.44 -4.01 15.59
CA ARG A 146 4.36 -2.89 15.33
C ARG A 146 5.66 -3.31 14.65
N LYS A 147 5.57 -4.33 13.80
CA LYS A 147 6.71 -4.88 13.06
C LYS A 147 6.88 -4.22 11.70
N GLU A 148 8.10 -4.30 11.17
CA GLU A 148 8.38 -3.90 9.80
C GLU A 148 7.52 -4.70 8.80
N PRO A 149 7.10 -4.08 7.68
CA PRO A 149 6.33 -4.77 6.65
C PRO A 149 7.19 -5.87 5.99
N LEU A 150 6.57 -7.02 5.73
CA LEU A 150 7.20 -8.13 5.01
C LEU A 150 7.20 -7.92 3.48
N PHE A 151 6.32 -7.06 2.98
CA PHE A 151 6.21 -6.69 1.58
C PHE A 151 5.58 -5.30 1.43
N THR A 152 5.74 -4.70 0.26
CA THR A 152 5.08 -3.45 -0.15
C THR A 152 4.18 -3.69 -1.35
N ILE A 153 3.26 -2.75 -1.57
CA ILE A 153 2.34 -2.75 -2.71
C ILE A 153 2.48 -1.39 -3.37
N GLU A 154 2.71 -1.38 -4.68
CA GLU A 154 2.74 -0.16 -5.47
C GLU A 154 1.88 -0.31 -6.72
N ARG A 155 1.54 0.82 -7.35
CA ARG A 155 0.86 0.83 -8.65
C ARG A 155 1.84 1.35 -9.68
N ARG A 156 2.12 0.56 -10.70
CA ARG A 156 3.05 0.92 -11.78
C ARG A 156 2.34 0.78 -13.12
N ARG A 157 2.60 1.69 -14.05
CA ARG A 157 2.15 1.53 -15.44
C ARG A 157 3.03 0.51 -16.15
N LEU A 158 2.43 -0.59 -16.61
CA LEU A 158 3.07 -1.63 -17.41
C LEU A 158 2.27 -1.79 -18.70
N GLY A 159 2.91 -1.63 -19.86
CA GLY A 159 2.25 -1.76 -21.16
C GLY A 159 1.01 -0.87 -21.34
N GLY A 160 1.06 0.36 -20.81
CA GLY A 160 -0.05 1.33 -20.86
C GLY A 160 -1.18 1.10 -19.86
N ARG A 161 -1.15 0.02 -19.08
CA ARG A 161 -2.16 -0.30 -18.05
C ARG A 161 -1.59 -0.10 -16.64
N LEU A 162 -2.44 0.35 -15.71
CA LEU A 162 -2.06 0.46 -14.30
C LEU A 162 -2.14 -0.92 -13.65
N ALA A 163 -1.00 -1.47 -13.24
CA ALA A 163 -0.89 -2.77 -12.59
C ALA A 163 -0.54 -2.60 -11.10
N GLY A 164 -1.07 -3.49 -10.26
CA GLY A 164 -0.62 -3.61 -8.87
C GLY A 164 0.61 -4.50 -8.80
N ILE A 165 1.66 -4.04 -8.14
CA ILE A 165 2.91 -4.77 -7.96
C ILE A 165 3.10 -5.04 -6.46
N TYR A 166 3.41 -6.28 -6.14
CA TYR A 166 3.77 -6.73 -4.81
C TYR A 166 5.28 -6.98 -4.76
N LYS A 167 5.96 -6.43 -3.76
CA LYS A 167 7.41 -6.54 -3.62
C LYS A 167 7.78 -7.00 -2.23
N VAL A 168 8.53 -8.10 -2.12
CA VAL A 168 9.03 -8.58 -0.83
C VAL A 168 10.01 -7.57 -0.25
N ASN A 169 10.00 -7.41 1.08
CA ASN A 169 11.03 -6.65 1.75
C ASN A 169 12.36 -7.44 1.65
N PRO A 170 13.40 -6.88 1.00
CA PRO A 170 14.66 -7.60 0.76
C PRO A 170 15.31 -8.12 2.04
N ARG A 171 15.13 -7.42 3.16
CA ARG A 171 15.67 -7.80 4.47
C ARG A 171 15.17 -9.17 4.95
N TYR A 172 13.94 -9.53 4.58
CA TYR A 172 13.28 -10.74 5.07
C TYR A 172 13.17 -11.82 4.00
N ARG A 173 13.63 -11.58 2.77
CA ARG A 173 13.49 -12.51 1.63
C ARG A 173 14.09 -13.88 1.92
N GLU A 174 15.38 -13.93 2.26
CA GLU A 174 16.09 -15.20 2.55
C GLU A 174 15.49 -15.92 3.76
N LEU A 175 15.09 -15.16 4.78
CA LEU A 175 14.48 -15.72 5.97
C LEU A 175 13.10 -16.34 5.66
N LEU A 176 12.27 -15.66 4.85
CA LEU A 176 10.99 -16.18 4.39
C LEU A 176 11.17 -17.45 3.54
N LEU A 177 12.14 -17.46 2.61
CA LEU A 177 12.46 -18.64 1.80
C LEU A 177 12.82 -19.84 2.69
N ARG A 178 13.70 -19.64 3.68
CA ARG A 178 14.10 -20.70 4.60
C ARG A 178 12.93 -21.22 5.44
N LEU A 179 12.17 -20.32 6.07
CA LEU A 179 11.08 -20.71 6.98
C LEU A 179 9.88 -21.32 6.24
N LEU A 180 9.60 -20.90 5.00
CA LEU A 180 8.48 -21.40 4.20
C LEU A 180 8.85 -22.56 3.26
N GLY A 181 10.14 -22.77 3.01
CA GLY A 181 10.69 -23.89 2.24
C GLY A 181 11.03 -25.12 3.08
N ALA A 182 11.34 -24.94 4.37
CA ALA A 182 11.63 -26.06 5.28
C ALA A 182 10.41 -26.93 5.67
N GLN A 183 9.20 -26.58 5.25
CA GLN A 183 7.96 -27.34 5.53
C GLN A 183 7.64 -28.41 4.46
N ALA A 184 8.55 -28.69 3.53
CA ALA A 184 8.40 -29.74 2.52
C ALA A 184 9.34 -30.93 2.80
N LEU A 185 9.25 -31.54 3.99
CA LEU A 185 9.77 -32.87 4.31
C LEU A 185 8.87 -33.55 5.34
#